data_AF-A0A8B7B1H9-F1
#
_entry.id   AF-A0A8B7B1H9-F1
#
_cell.length_a   1.000
_cell.length_b   1.000
_cell.length_c   1.000
_cell.angle_alpha   90.00
_cell.angle_beta   90.00
_cell.angle_gamma   90.00
#
_symmetry.space_group_name_H-M   'P 1'
#
loop_
_entity.id
_entity.type
_entity.pdbx_description
1 polymer ?
#
loop_
_entity_poly.entity_id
_entity_poly.type
_entity_poly.pdbx_seq_one_letter_code
_entity_poly.pdbx_strand_id
1 'polypeptide(L)'
;MNTFLLSALCLLGAWASLAGGVTVQDGHFSFPLESVKKLKDLREFQKPWVGNSRKAGQVAGEMAGPVIPILCSYPEFPKELKPLCKEPNAQEILQRLEAIAEDPSTCEICAFAACAGC
;
A
#
# COMPACT_ATOMS: atom_id res chain seq x y z
N MET A 1 44.30 -5.32 -15.36
CA MET A 1 43.41 -6.24 -14.60
C MET A 1 42.45 -5.50 -13.66
N ASN A 2 42.87 -4.44 -12.94
CA ASN A 2 41.96 -3.70 -12.04
C ASN A 2 40.81 -2.91 -12.71
N THR A 3 40.99 -2.41 -13.92
CA THR A 3 39.95 -1.62 -14.63
C THR A 3 38.72 -2.45 -15.00
N PHE A 4 38.91 -3.72 -15.37
CA PHE A 4 37.81 -4.65 -15.63
C PHE A 4 37.03 -5.00 -14.35
N LEU A 5 37.74 -5.16 -13.22
CA LEU A 5 37.11 -5.42 -11.92
C LEU A 5 36.30 -4.22 -11.43
N LEU A 6 36.82 -3.01 -11.59
CA LEU A 6 36.12 -1.77 -11.22
C LEU A 6 34.88 -1.55 -12.11
N SER A 7 35.00 -1.79 -13.41
CA SER A 7 33.85 -1.74 -14.34
C SER A 7 32.76 -2.74 -13.97
N ALA A 8 33.12 -3.99 -13.68
CA ALA A 8 32.15 -5.00 -13.26
C ALA A 8 31.47 -4.64 -11.93
N LEU A 9 32.21 -4.09 -10.97
CA LEU A 9 31.67 -3.68 -9.68
C LEU A 9 30.69 -2.49 -9.81
N CYS A 10 31.02 -1.50 -10.66
CA CYS A 10 30.11 -0.38 -10.96
C CYS A 10 28.83 -0.84 -11.65
N LEU A 11 28.93 -1.78 -12.60
CA LEU A 11 27.76 -2.34 -13.29
C LEU A 11 26.86 -3.12 -12.34
N LEU A 12 27.44 -3.91 -11.43
CA LEU A 12 26.68 -4.65 -10.41
C LEU A 12 26.01 -3.71 -9.40
N GLY A 13 26.69 -2.65 -8.98
CA GLY A 13 26.13 -1.63 -8.09
C GLY A 13 24.93 -0.89 -8.72
N ALA A 14 25.05 -0.49 -9.98
CA ALA A 14 23.97 0.17 -10.72
C ALA A 14 22.76 -0.74 -10.93
N TRP A 15 22.97 -2.05 -11.12
CA TRP A 15 21.89 -3.01 -11.28
C TRP A 15 21.14 -3.26 -9.97
N ALA A 16 21.87 -3.30 -8.85
CA ALA A 16 21.28 -3.46 -7.52
C ALA A 16 20.42 -2.25 -7.12
N SER A 17 20.81 -1.03 -7.50
CA SER A 17 20.00 0.18 -7.26
C SER A 17 18.71 0.22 -8.08
N LEU A 18 18.69 -0.41 -9.27
CA LEU A 18 17.48 -0.48 -10.11
C LEU A 18 16.47 -1.53 -9.63
N ALA A 19 16.90 -2.50 -8.80
CA ALA A 19 16.03 -3.52 -8.24
C ALA A 19 15.24 -3.03 -7.01
N GLY A 20 15.47 -1.78 -6.57
CA GLY A 20 14.69 -1.14 -5.51
C GLY A 20 13.29 -0.79 -5.99
N GLY A 21 12.27 -1.48 -5.46
CA GLY A 21 10.88 -1.09 -5.68
C GLY A 21 10.49 0.07 -4.77
N VAL A 22 9.52 0.87 -5.20
CA VAL A 22 8.93 1.92 -4.35
C VAL A 22 8.20 1.29 -3.17
N THR A 23 8.42 1.86 -2.00
CA THR A 23 7.75 1.53 -0.74
C THR A 23 6.96 2.71 -0.24
N VAL A 24 5.90 2.45 0.52
CA VAL A 24 5.04 3.44 1.17
C VAL A 24 5.28 3.34 2.67
N GLN A 25 5.70 4.46 3.27
CA GLN A 25 5.93 4.63 4.69
C GLN A 25 4.72 5.30 5.35
N ASP A 26 4.27 4.71 6.45
CA ASP A 26 3.28 5.31 7.34
C ASP A 26 3.73 5.13 8.79
N GLY A 27 4.31 6.18 9.37
CA GLY A 27 4.97 6.13 10.67
C GLY A 27 6.17 5.17 10.67
N HIS A 28 6.06 4.09 11.44
CA HIS A 28 7.11 3.06 11.56
C HIS A 28 6.90 1.88 10.60
N PHE A 29 5.81 1.88 9.85
CA PHE A 29 5.52 0.84 8.88
C PHE A 29 6.06 1.22 7.50
N SER A 30 6.57 0.21 6.78
CA SER A 30 6.95 0.33 5.37
C SER A 30 6.36 -0.84 4.60
N PHE A 31 5.62 -0.53 3.54
CA PHE A 31 4.94 -1.50 2.70
C PHE A 31 5.41 -1.38 1.25
N PRO A 32 5.61 -2.48 0.52
CA PRO A 32 5.87 -2.38 -0.91
C PRO A 32 4.64 -1.81 -1.62
N LEU A 33 4.85 -0.88 -2.56
CA LEU A 33 3.76 -0.25 -3.31
C LEU A 33 2.87 -1.29 -4.01
N GLU A 34 3.46 -2.39 -4.47
CA GLU A 34 2.75 -3.53 -5.06
C GLU A 34 1.74 -4.20 -4.12
N SER A 35 1.98 -4.23 -2.81
CA SER A 35 1.00 -4.73 -1.85
C SER A 35 -0.07 -3.69 -1.53
N VAL A 36 0.26 -2.41 -1.55
CA VAL A 36 -0.71 -1.31 -1.36
C VAL A 36 -1.69 -1.26 -2.54
N LYS A 37 -1.22 -1.44 -3.79
CA LYS A 37 -2.06 -1.49 -5.01
C LYS A 37 -3.21 -2.49 -4.89
N LYS A 38 -2.98 -3.67 -4.28
CA LYS A 38 -3.98 -4.73 -4.09
C LYS A 38 -5.16 -4.32 -3.20
N LEU A 39 -5.03 -3.25 -2.40
CA LEU A 39 -6.16 -2.74 -1.61
C LEU A 39 -7.28 -2.20 -2.50
N LYS A 40 -6.96 -1.71 -3.71
CA LYS A 40 -7.95 -1.25 -4.68
C LYS A 40 -8.87 -2.39 -5.13
N ASP A 41 -8.29 -3.57 -5.38
CA ASP A 41 -9.03 -4.75 -5.83
C ASP A 41 -10.02 -5.23 -4.76
N LEU A 42 -9.60 -5.24 -3.48
CA LEU A 42 -10.48 -5.59 -2.35
C LEU A 42 -11.69 -4.66 -2.22
N ARG A 43 -11.50 -3.36 -2.46
CA ARG A 43 -12.61 -2.38 -2.48
C ARG A 43 -13.60 -2.69 -3.60
N GLU A 44 -13.12 -3.07 -4.78
CA GLU A 44 -13.97 -3.47 -5.89
C GLU A 44 -14.80 -4.72 -5.59
N PHE A 45 -14.27 -5.69 -4.82
CA PHE A 45 -15.04 -6.83 -4.34
C PHE A 45 -16.09 -6.48 -3.27
N GLN A 46 -15.88 -5.41 -2.49
CA GLN A 46 -16.86 -4.92 -1.51
C GLN A 46 -18.00 -4.10 -2.14
N LYS A 47 -17.75 -3.39 -3.25
CA LYS A 47 -18.76 -2.59 -3.96
C LYS A 47 -20.04 -3.39 -4.34
N PRO A 48 -19.96 -4.63 -4.86
CA PRO A 48 -21.13 -5.48 -5.11
C PRO A 48 -21.95 -5.78 -3.85
N TRP A 49 -21.31 -5.98 -2.70
CA TRP A 49 -21.99 -6.25 -1.43
C TRP A 49 -22.72 -4.99 -0.91
N VAL A 50 -22.11 -3.82 -1.07
CA VAL A 50 -22.68 -2.52 -0.66
C VAL A 50 -23.75 -2.00 -1.65
N GLY A 51 -23.90 -2.63 -2.83
CA GLY A 51 -24.85 -2.24 -3.87
C GLY A 51 -26.34 -2.23 -3.46
N ASN A 52 -26.68 -2.88 -2.33
CA ASN A 52 -28.05 -2.85 -1.79
C ASN A 52 -28.27 -1.79 -0.69
N SER A 53 -27.25 -1.03 -0.31
CA SER A 53 -27.34 0.09 0.65
C SER A 53 -26.95 1.40 -0.03
N ARG A 54 -27.82 1.87 -0.93
CA ARG A 54 -27.75 3.21 -1.53
C ARG A 54 -28.00 4.28 -0.44
N LYS A 55 -26.98 4.57 0.38
CA LYS A 55 -26.84 5.82 1.15
C LYS A 55 -25.50 5.96 1.90
N ALA A 56 -24.45 5.23 1.53
CA ALA A 56 -23.15 5.32 2.22
C ALA A 56 -22.29 6.55 1.83
N GLY A 57 -22.85 7.53 1.10
CA GLY A 57 -22.14 8.77 0.73
C GLY A 57 -22.18 9.88 1.79
N GLN A 58 -23.04 9.78 2.81
CA GLN A 58 -23.25 10.88 3.77
C GLN A 58 -23.49 10.41 5.22
N VAL A 59 -23.20 9.15 5.56
CA VAL A 59 -23.35 8.63 6.92
C VAL A 59 -22.03 8.04 7.44
N ALA A 60 -20.90 8.63 7.04
CA ALA A 60 -19.57 8.36 7.60
C ALA A 60 -19.41 8.88 9.06
N GLY A 61 -20.53 9.18 9.74
CA GLY A 61 -20.57 9.74 11.08
C GLY A 61 -20.70 8.69 12.18
N GLU A 62 -21.73 7.84 12.19
CA GLU A 62 -22.18 7.31 13.49
C GLU A 62 -22.70 5.86 13.55
N MET A 63 -22.67 5.05 12.48
CA MET A 63 -23.20 3.66 12.56
C MET A 63 -22.46 2.58 11.76
N ALA A 64 -21.17 2.74 11.45
CA ALA A 64 -20.36 1.63 10.96
C ALA A 64 -19.63 0.98 12.13
N GLY A 65 -20.07 -0.20 12.56
CA GLY A 65 -19.20 -1.10 13.32
C GLY A 65 -17.88 -1.31 12.56
N PRO A 66 -16.79 -1.72 13.24
CA PRO A 66 -15.45 -1.56 12.69
C PRO A 66 -15.36 -2.30 11.35
N VAL A 67 -15.09 -1.55 10.27
CA VAL A 67 -14.96 -2.05 8.89
C VAL A 67 -13.63 -2.81 8.71
N ILE A 68 -12.68 -2.53 9.59
CA ILE A 68 -11.31 -3.07 9.62
C ILE A 68 -11.23 -4.59 9.81
N PRO A 69 -11.94 -5.22 10.78
CA PRO A 69 -11.81 -6.66 11.02
C PRO A 69 -12.30 -7.47 9.83
N ILE A 70 -13.23 -6.92 9.03
CA ILE A 70 -13.74 -7.56 7.82
C ILE A 70 -12.66 -7.56 6.74
N LEU A 71 -12.04 -6.40 6.44
CA LEU A 71 -10.98 -6.26 5.45
C LEU A 71 -9.77 -7.16 5.76
N CYS A 72 -9.31 -7.14 7.00
CA CYS A 72 -8.20 -7.96 7.48
C CYS A 72 -8.47 -9.47 7.46
N SER A 73 -9.74 -9.88 7.44
CA SER A 73 -10.15 -11.28 7.36
C SER A 73 -10.27 -11.80 5.92
N TYR A 74 -10.15 -10.93 4.90
CA TYR A 74 -10.20 -11.37 3.51
C TYR A 74 -9.00 -12.27 3.18
N PRO A 75 -9.22 -13.40 2.49
CA PRO A 75 -8.12 -14.31 2.11
C PRO A 75 -7.12 -13.66 1.15
N GLU A 76 -7.59 -12.71 0.33
CA GLU A 76 -6.77 -11.95 -0.62
C GLU A 76 -6.12 -10.71 0.01
N PHE A 77 -6.32 -10.46 1.30
CA PHE A 77 -5.69 -9.34 1.99
C PHE A 77 -4.16 -9.47 1.97
N PRO A 78 -3.41 -8.42 1.55
CA PRO A 78 -1.97 -8.46 1.42
C PRO A 78 -1.28 -8.91 2.71
N LYS A 79 -0.40 -9.91 2.60
CA LYS A 79 0.29 -10.48 3.77
C LYS A 79 1.16 -9.45 4.47
N GLU A 80 1.74 -8.54 3.70
CA GLU A 80 2.62 -7.48 4.17
C GLU A 80 1.89 -6.45 5.02
N LEU A 81 0.58 -6.25 4.79
CA LEU A 81 -0.24 -5.28 5.53
C LEU A 81 -0.91 -5.89 6.77
N LYS A 82 -0.86 -7.22 6.95
CA LYS A 82 -1.47 -7.91 8.11
C LYS A 82 -1.03 -7.39 9.48
N PRO A 83 0.22 -6.92 9.69
CA PRO A 83 0.61 -6.33 10.96
C PRO A 83 -0.27 -5.13 11.37
N LEU A 84 -0.73 -4.33 10.39
CA LEU A 84 -1.61 -3.18 10.64
C LEU A 84 -2.91 -3.56 11.31
N CYS A 85 -3.43 -4.76 11.05
CA CYS A 85 -4.70 -5.22 11.60
C CYS A 85 -4.71 -5.36 13.12
N LYS A 86 -3.53 -5.33 13.76
CA LYS A 86 -3.37 -5.36 15.23
C LYS A 86 -3.24 -3.97 15.84
N GLU A 87 -3.06 -2.94 15.01
CA GLU A 87 -2.84 -1.58 15.47
C GLU A 87 -4.16 -0.89 15.84
N PRO A 88 -4.18 -0.08 16.90
CA PRO A 88 -5.39 0.64 17.31
C PRO A 88 -5.84 1.65 16.25
N ASN A 89 -4.92 2.20 15.46
CA ASN A 89 -5.16 3.15 14.38
C ASN A 89 -5.16 2.50 12.99
N ALA A 90 -5.37 1.18 12.91
CA ALA A 90 -5.41 0.42 11.65
C ALA A 90 -6.34 1.04 10.60
N GLN A 91 -7.48 1.60 11.01
CA GLN A 91 -8.47 2.17 10.09
C GLN A 91 -7.90 3.36 9.34
N GLU A 92 -7.27 4.27 10.07
CA GLU A 92 -6.76 5.52 9.54
C GLU A 92 -5.58 5.25 8.61
N ILE A 93 -4.71 4.31 9.01
CA ILE A 93 -3.59 3.85 8.17
C ILE A 93 -4.13 3.22 6.89
N LEU A 94 -5.07 2.28 6.99
CA LEU A 94 -5.65 1.63 5.81
C LEU A 94 -6.35 2.63 4.89
N GLN A 95 -7.07 3.61 5.42
CA GLN A 95 -7.69 4.66 4.61
C GLN A 95 -6.66 5.48 3.84
N ARG A 96 -5.52 5.83 4.46
CA ARG A 96 -4.41 6.51 3.76
C ARG A 96 -3.79 5.64 2.68
N LEU A 97 -3.53 4.36 2.98
CA LEU A 97 -2.99 3.40 2.02
C LEU A 97 -3.95 3.16 0.85
N GLU A 98 -5.26 3.14 1.10
CA GLU A 98 -6.28 3.03 0.06
C GLU A 98 -6.30 4.27 -0.87
N ALA A 99 -6.11 5.47 -0.32
CA ALA A 99 -5.99 6.68 -1.15
C ALA A 99 -4.77 6.61 -2.09
N ILE A 100 -3.65 6.04 -1.61
CA ILE A 100 -2.46 5.79 -2.44
C ILE A 100 -2.73 4.68 -3.46
N ALA A 101 -3.48 3.64 -3.09
CA ALA A 101 -3.85 2.56 -4.00
C ALA A 101 -4.78 3.04 -5.14
N GLU A 102 -5.55 4.09 -4.91
CA GLU A 102 -6.44 4.69 -5.92
C GLU A 102 -5.65 5.38 -7.04
N ASP A 103 -4.54 6.03 -6.70
CA ASP A 103 -3.58 6.65 -7.62
C ASP A 103 -2.11 6.32 -7.25
N PRO A 104 -1.63 5.10 -7.58
CA PRO A 104 -0.29 4.66 -7.21
C PRO A 104 0.81 5.39 -7.98
N SER A 105 0.47 6.08 -9.09
CA SER A 105 1.43 6.81 -9.91
C SER A 105 2.15 7.89 -9.12
N THR A 106 1.47 8.50 -8.15
CA THR A 106 2.04 9.47 -7.21
C THR A 106 3.24 8.94 -6.44
N CYS A 107 3.23 7.65 -6.07
CA CYS A 107 4.39 7.02 -5.44
C CYS A 107 5.44 6.56 -6.45
N GLU A 108 5.05 6.17 -7.67
CA GLU A 108 6.01 5.81 -8.73
C GLU A 108 6.89 6.99 -9.16
N ILE A 109 6.35 8.20 -9.14
CA ILE A 109 7.11 9.44 -9.40
C ILE A 109 7.60 10.15 -8.14
N CYS A 110 7.41 9.52 -6.97
CA CYS A 110 7.80 10.07 -5.67
C CYS A 110 7.30 11.49 -5.38
N ALA A 111 6.05 11.75 -5.74
CA ALA A 111 5.39 13.02 -5.48
C ALA A 111 5.01 13.21 -3.99
N PHE A 112 4.94 12.12 -3.20
CA PHE A 112 4.62 12.18 -1.78
C PHE A 112 5.79 11.74 -0.90
N ALA A 113 5.94 12.41 0.25
CA ALA A 113 6.94 12.08 1.26
C ALA A 113 6.75 10.70 1.91
N ALA A 114 5.54 10.13 1.77
CA ALA A 114 5.27 8.75 2.18
C ALA A 114 5.96 7.73 1.26
N CYS A 115 6.38 8.09 0.05
CA CYS A 115 6.96 7.14 -0.90
C CYS A 115 8.49 7.18 -0.81
N ALA A 116 9.14 6.01 -0.75
CA ALA A 116 10.59 5.86 -0.64
C ALA A 116 11.10 4.76 -1.58
N GLY A 117 12.37 4.84 -2.00
CA GLY A 117 12.98 3.85 -2.92
C GLY A 117 13.13 4.37 -4.35
N CYS A 118 12.71 5.60 -4.59
CA CYS A 118 13.44 6.60 -5.37
C CYS A 118 14.50 7.27 -4.48
#